data_AF-A0A8S2VU61-F1
#
_entry.id   AF-A0A8S2VU61-F1
#
_cell.length_a   1.000
_cell.length_b   1.000
_cell.length_c   1.000
_cell.angle_alpha   90.00
_cell.angle_beta   90.00
_cell.angle_gamma   90.00
#
_symmetry.space_group_name_H-M   'P 1'
#
loop_
_entity.id
_entity.type
_entity.pdbx_description
1 polymer ?
#
loop_
_entity_poly.entity_id
_entity_poly.type
_entity_poly.pdbx_seq_one_letter_code
_entity_poly.pdbx_strand_id
1 'polypeptide(L)'
;CSLNSGCVCFHIAGAVNIGICTDQLFADCVELVPCDRANNICNDPEHRCVHHPRCHNNPVCYPIPSFNRQLCPLAPTTSITITITTTTTTSAAAAATTTTARMTTTTTTKASTQQLAIPNIPVNAQWSQNGTIVAGGNAEGNATNQLFYPHGLFVYDDDQTIVISEFWNHRVMQWKIGDTHGKIIAGGKGEGNRLDQLYLPSDVLFDKQTDSFIVCDYNNSRIVLWPRHNGTRRGTFLINNITCWGLVMDHQRHLYVSDYKKHEVRRYQLEGNMKNGTLVAGENEQVNDFDAGDWFYYIFVDRYQAVYISNTFNHSVTKWNNGAKEGIIVAGGQG
;
A
#
# COMPACT_ATOMS: atom_id res chain seq x y z
N CYS A 1 -12.95 -15.51 -25.28
CA CYS A 1 -13.77 -14.95 -26.38
C CYS A 1 -13.78 -15.87 -27.61
N SER A 2 -14.06 -17.16 -27.43
CA SER A 2 -14.29 -18.09 -28.53
C SER A 2 -15.05 -19.27 -27.96
N LEU A 3 -16.18 -19.63 -28.58
CA LEU A 3 -16.90 -20.87 -28.30
C LEU A 3 -16.11 -22.13 -28.74
N ASN A 4 -14.91 -21.96 -29.31
CA ASN A 4 -14.09 -23.03 -29.89
C ASN A 4 -12.59 -23.00 -29.55
N SER A 5 -12.16 -22.22 -28.54
CA SER A 5 -10.83 -22.40 -27.96
C SER A 5 -10.98 -23.38 -26.80
N GLY A 6 -10.21 -24.47 -26.78
CA GLY A 6 -10.15 -25.47 -25.69
C GLY A 6 -9.60 -24.91 -24.37
N CYS A 7 -10.19 -23.79 -23.94
CA CYS A 7 -9.87 -22.99 -22.78
C CYS A 7 -11.05 -23.07 -21.82
N VAL A 8 -10.84 -23.62 -20.63
CA VAL A 8 -11.87 -23.74 -19.60
C VAL A 8 -11.45 -22.91 -18.40
N CYS A 9 -12.33 -22.03 -17.92
CA CYS A 9 -12.13 -21.26 -16.69
C CYS A 9 -12.91 -21.95 -15.57
N PHE A 10 -12.21 -22.37 -14.52
CA PHE A 10 -12.81 -23.02 -13.37
C PHE A 10 -13.10 -21.97 -12.31
N HIS A 11 -14.39 -21.77 -12.04
CA HIS A 11 -14.83 -20.95 -10.92
C HIS A 11 -14.67 -21.72 -9.62
N ILE A 12 -13.69 -21.30 -8.82
CA ILE A 12 -13.42 -21.88 -7.51
C ILE A 12 -13.95 -20.88 -6.48
N ALA A 13 -15.07 -21.23 -5.84
CA ALA A 13 -15.67 -20.38 -4.83
C ALA A 13 -14.67 -20.07 -3.71
N GLY A 14 -14.32 -18.79 -3.56
CA GLY A 14 -13.37 -18.32 -2.54
C GLY A 14 -11.89 -18.44 -2.90
N ALA A 15 -11.53 -18.68 -4.16
CA ALA A 15 -10.15 -18.69 -4.65
C ALA A 15 -9.99 -17.98 -6.01
N VAL A 16 -8.74 -17.80 -6.45
CA VAL A 16 -8.39 -17.28 -7.78
C VAL A 16 -8.91 -18.26 -8.84
N ASN A 17 -9.69 -17.76 -9.80
CA ASN A 17 -10.18 -18.58 -10.91
C ASN A 17 -9.01 -19.08 -11.76
N ILE A 18 -9.04 -20.36 -12.14
CA ILE A 18 -7.95 -21.01 -12.87
C ILE A 18 -8.39 -21.31 -14.30
N GLY A 19 -7.65 -20.79 -15.27
CA GLY A 19 -7.87 -21.03 -16.70
C GLY A 19 -6.92 -22.11 -17.20
N ILE A 20 -7.44 -23.12 -17.89
CA ILE A 20 -6.63 -24.12 -18.60
C ILE A 20 -6.84 -23.91 -20.09
N CYS A 21 -5.80 -23.56 -20.84
CA CYS A 21 -5.84 -23.49 -22.30
C CYS A 21 -4.80 -24.43 -22.89
N THR A 22 -5.27 -25.40 -23.68
CA THR A 22 -4.50 -26.42 -24.41
C THR A 22 -3.58 -27.29 -23.53
N ASP A 23 -2.61 -26.71 -22.80
CA ASP A 23 -1.75 -27.35 -21.78
C ASP A 23 -1.14 -26.35 -20.76
N GLN A 24 -1.62 -25.10 -20.74
CA GLN A 24 -1.08 -24.03 -19.88
C GLN A 24 -2.11 -23.57 -18.84
N LEU A 25 -1.62 -23.35 -17.63
CA LEU A 25 -2.38 -22.89 -16.46
C LEU A 25 -2.23 -21.38 -16.29
N PHE A 26 -3.36 -20.68 -16.16
CA PHE A 26 -3.43 -19.25 -15.95
C PHE A 26 -4.17 -18.96 -14.64
N ALA A 27 -3.58 -18.11 -13.80
CA ALA A 27 -4.24 -17.53 -12.64
C ALA A 27 -5.04 -16.28 -13.08
N ASP A 28 -6.12 -15.98 -12.36
CA ASP A 28 -7.04 -14.85 -12.60
C ASP A 28 -7.76 -14.92 -13.95
N CYS A 29 -8.23 -16.10 -14.35
CA CYS A 29 -9.09 -16.18 -15.54
C CYS A 29 -10.45 -15.50 -15.28
N VAL A 30 -10.88 -14.68 -16.24
CA VAL A 30 -12.19 -14.03 -16.24
C VAL A 30 -12.92 -14.46 -17.50
N GLU A 31 -14.12 -15.01 -17.33
CA GLU A 31 -14.98 -15.34 -18.46
C GLU A 31 -15.61 -14.05 -18.99
N LEU A 32 -15.14 -13.60 -20.16
CA LEU A 32 -15.64 -12.39 -20.80
C LEU A 32 -16.90 -12.72 -21.60
N VAL A 33 -18.03 -12.20 -21.15
CA VAL A 33 -19.33 -12.36 -21.82
C VAL A 33 -19.40 -11.41 -23.04
N PRO A 34 -19.84 -11.89 -24.21
CA PRO A 34 -20.06 -11.02 -25.37
C PRO A 34 -21.12 -9.96 -25.08
N CYS A 35 -20.87 -8.72 -25.50
CA CYS A 35 -21.86 -7.64 -25.44
C CYS A 35 -22.88 -7.79 -26.58
N ASP A 36 -24.15 -7.44 -26.33
CA ASP A 36 -25.14 -7.28 -27.41
C ASP A 36 -24.78 -6.04 -28.24
N ARG A 37 -24.30 -6.27 -29.47
CA ARG A 37 -23.85 -5.22 -30.39
C ARG A 37 -24.97 -4.29 -30.85
N ALA A 38 -26.22 -4.75 -30.87
CA ALA A 38 -27.32 -3.94 -31.40
C ALA A 38 -27.71 -2.82 -30.43
N ASN A 39 -27.60 -3.08 -29.12
CA ASN A 39 -28.08 -2.18 -28.08
C ASN A 39 -26.96 -1.63 -27.18
N ASN A 40 -25.73 -2.15 -27.31
CA ASN A 40 -24.58 -1.82 -26.45
C ASN A 40 -24.87 -2.11 -24.96
N ILE A 41 -25.59 -3.21 -24.71
CA ILE A 41 -26.08 -3.61 -23.38
C ILE A 41 -25.38 -4.89 -22.94
N CYS A 42 -25.04 -4.93 -21.65
CA CYS A 42 -24.63 -6.11 -20.93
C CYS A 42 -25.81 -6.65 -20.11
N ASN A 43 -25.90 -7.98 -19.99
CA ASN A 43 -26.93 -8.62 -19.15
C ASN A 43 -26.78 -8.26 -17.67
N ASP A 44 -25.57 -7.90 -17.25
CA ASP A 44 -25.27 -7.38 -15.92
C ASP A 44 -25.26 -5.83 -15.97
N PRO A 45 -26.11 -5.15 -15.17
CA PRO A 45 -26.25 -3.70 -15.18
C PRO A 45 -25.02 -2.95 -14.63
N GLU A 46 -24.09 -3.63 -13.97
CA GLU A 46 -22.81 -3.07 -13.51
C GLU A 46 -21.68 -3.24 -14.54
N HIS A 47 -21.97 -3.71 -15.76
CA HIS A 47 -20.98 -3.89 -16.82
C HIS A 47 -21.25 -2.94 -17.99
N ARG A 48 -20.18 -2.47 -18.63
CA ARG A 48 -20.22 -1.73 -19.90
C ARG A 48 -19.46 -2.45 -21.00
N CYS A 49 -19.93 -2.27 -22.21
CA CYS A 49 -19.28 -2.82 -23.39
C CYS A 49 -17.99 -2.06 -23.69
N VAL A 50 -16.87 -2.78 -23.72
CA VAL A 50 -15.54 -2.25 -24.03
C VAL A 50 -14.91 -3.09 -25.14
N HIS A 51 -14.26 -2.43 -26.09
CA HIS A 51 -13.49 -3.12 -27.12
C HIS A 51 -12.18 -3.67 -26.53
N HIS A 52 -12.01 -4.99 -26.55
CA HIS A 52 -10.83 -5.63 -25.98
C HIS A 52 -9.87 -6.09 -27.09
N PRO A 53 -8.59 -5.68 -27.08
CA PRO A 53 -7.62 -6.02 -28.14
C PRO A 53 -7.44 -7.52 -28.35
N ARG A 54 -7.48 -8.30 -27.26
CA ARG A 54 -7.37 -9.78 -27.32
C ARG A 54 -8.63 -10.51 -27.79
N CYS A 55 -9.74 -9.79 -28.01
CA CYS A 55 -10.97 -10.35 -28.55
C CYS A 55 -11.22 -9.85 -29.98
N HIS A 56 -10.15 -9.60 -30.75
CA HIS A 56 -10.22 -9.02 -32.11
C HIS A 56 -10.99 -7.70 -32.16
N ASN A 57 -10.86 -6.87 -31.12
CA ASN A 57 -11.68 -5.66 -30.92
C ASN A 57 -13.19 -5.90 -30.90
N ASN A 58 -13.66 -7.12 -30.64
CA ASN A 58 -15.08 -7.33 -30.37
C ASN A 58 -15.44 -6.72 -29.01
N PRO A 59 -16.61 -6.06 -28.90
CA PRO A 59 -17.08 -5.50 -27.64
C PRO A 59 -17.44 -6.63 -26.67
N VAL A 60 -16.91 -6.55 -25.47
CA VAL A 60 -17.15 -7.48 -24.36
C VAL A 60 -17.62 -6.72 -23.14
N CYS A 61 -18.41 -7.37 -22.30
CA CYS A 61 -18.90 -6.78 -21.07
C CYS A 61 -17.78 -6.72 -20.03
N TYR A 62 -17.43 -5.51 -19.62
CA TYR A 62 -16.41 -5.23 -18.61
C TYR A 62 -17.05 -4.53 -17.42
N PRO A 63 -16.71 -4.89 -16.16
CA PRO A 63 -17.27 -4.22 -15.00
C PRO A 63 -16.95 -2.72 -15.04
N ILE A 64 -17.97 -1.89 -14.81
CA ILE A 64 -17.81 -0.46 -14.64
C ILE A 64 -16.95 -0.27 -13.37
N PRO A 65 -15.91 0.57 -13.39
CA PRO A 65 -15.28 1.03 -12.16
C PRO A 65 -16.26 1.98 -11.46
N SER A 66 -17.31 1.41 -10.88
CA SER A 66 -18.21 2.10 -9.97
C SER A 66 -17.46 2.30 -8.67
N PHE A 67 -17.05 3.54 -8.44
CA PHE A 67 -17.05 4.14 -7.11
C PHE A 67 -18.26 3.60 -6.34
N ASN A 68 -18.03 2.95 -5.19
CA ASN A 68 -18.95 2.09 -4.43
C ASN A 68 -18.95 0.60 -4.80
N ARG A 69 -17.95 -0.13 -4.29
CA ARG A 69 -18.24 -1.37 -3.57
C ARG A 69 -17.58 -1.34 -2.19
N GLN A 70 -18.40 -1.00 -1.21
CA GLN A 70 -18.38 -1.65 0.10
C GLN A 70 -18.32 -3.18 -0.10
N LEU A 71 -17.53 -3.85 0.75
CA LEU A 71 -17.63 -5.28 1.08
C LEU A 71 -17.21 -6.28 -0.01
N CYS A 72 -15.90 -6.45 -0.19
CA CYS A 72 -15.34 -7.79 -0.41
C CYS A 72 -14.37 -8.09 0.74
N PRO A 73 -14.55 -9.17 1.51
CA PRO A 73 -13.53 -9.61 2.44
C PRO A 73 -12.26 -9.95 1.64
N LEU A 74 -11.10 -9.50 2.13
CA LEU A 74 -9.81 -10.00 1.64
C LEU A 74 -9.85 -11.54 1.70
N ALA A 75 -9.44 -12.21 0.62
CA ALA A 75 -9.41 -13.66 0.57
C ALA A 75 -8.59 -14.18 1.77
N PRO A 76 -9.11 -15.15 2.55
CA PRO A 76 -8.37 -15.69 3.69
C PRO A 76 -7.02 -16.24 3.21
N THR A 77 -5.99 -16.11 4.02
CA THR A 77 -4.69 -16.73 3.76
C THR A 77 -4.85 -18.25 3.84
N THR A 78 -4.93 -18.89 2.69
CA THR A 78 -5.03 -20.35 2.57
C THR A 78 -3.63 -20.94 2.67
N SER A 79 -3.29 -21.56 3.79
CA SER A 79 -2.11 -22.43 3.88
C SER A 79 -2.49 -23.84 3.46
N ILE A 80 -1.80 -24.37 2.44
CA ILE A 80 -1.95 -25.75 1.97
C ILE A 80 -0.86 -26.58 2.65
N THR A 81 -1.26 -27.55 3.48
CA THR A 81 -0.32 -28.55 4.01
C THR A 81 -0.49 -29.85 3.23
N ILE A 82 0.59 -30.30 2.58
CA ILE A 82 0.62 -31.55 1.82
C ILE A 82 1.24 -32.63 2.71
N THR A 83 0.48 -33.66 3.05
CA THR A 83 1.00 -34.85 3.74
C THR A 83 1.07 -36.00 2.75
N ILE A 84 2.28 -36.54 2.55
CA ILE A 84 2.53 -37.68 1.66
C ILE A 84 2.61 -38.92 2.53
N THR A 85 1.74 -39.89 2.29
CA THR A 85 1.81 -41.22 2.93
C THR A 85 2.09 -42.26 1.87
N THR A 86 3.19 -43.00 2.01
CA THR A 86 3.59 -44.07 1.11
C THR A 86 3.29 -45.42 1.76
N THR A 87 2.56 -46.28 1.05
CA THR A 87 2.34 -47.68 1.43
C THR A 87 2.84 -48.58 0.32
N THR A 88 3.75 -49.49 0.66
CA THR A 88 4.29 -50.51 -0.24
C THR A 88 3.60 -51.84 0.04
N THR A 89 3.04 -52.47 -0.99
CA THR A 89 2.48 -53.82 -0.91
C THR A 89 3.18 -54.71 -1.92
N THR A 90 3.70 -55.85 -1.46
CA THR A 90 4.36 -56.87 -2.29
C THR A 90 3.42 -58.05 -2.47
N SER A 91 3.06 -58.37 -3.72
CA SER A 91 2.36 -59.62 -4.06
C SER A 91 3.35 -60.63 -4.62
N ALA A 92 3.30 -61.87 -4.12
CA ALA A 92 4.28 -62.92 -4.39
C ALA A 92 4.14 -63.64 -5.77
N ALA A 93 3.51 -63.02 -6.76
CA ALA A 93 3.44 -63.59 -8.11
C ALA A 93 3.68 -62.47 -9.14
N ALA A 94 4.79 -62.61 -9.87
CA ALA A 94 5.40 -61.65 -10.78
C ALA A 94 6.09 -60.46 -10.09
N ALA A 95 7.38 -60.30 -10.38
CA ALA A 95 8.28 -59.29 -9.82
C ALA A 95 7.96 -57.87 -10.35
N ALA A 96 6.85 -57.29 -9.87
CA ALA A 96 6.51 -55.89 -10.10
C ALA A 96 6.13 -55.22 -8.78
N THR A 97 7.03 -54.38 -8.25
CA THR A 97 6.77 -53.52 -7.10
C THR A 97 5.91 -52.35 -7.55
N THR A 98 4.67 -52.25 -7.07
CA THR A 98 3.80 -51.11 -7.37
C THR A 98 3.71 -50.20 -6.14
N THR A 99 4.25 -48.99 -6.24
CA THR A 99 4.18 -47.96 -5.20
C THR A 99 3.01 -47.03 -5.51
N THR A 100 1.97 -47.02 -4.69
CA THR A 100 0.85 -46.09 -4.84
C THR A 100 0.96 -44.97 -3.80
N ALA A 101 1.19 -43.74 -4.25
CA ALA A 101 1.17 -42.56 -3.39
C ALA A 101 -0.24 -41.95 -3.41
N ARG A 102 -0.85 -41.77 -2.23
CA ARG A 102 -2.15 -41.09 -2.09
C ARG A 102 -1.91 -39.67 -1.58
N MET A 103 -2.21 -38.67 -2.40
CA MET A 103 -2.26 -37.27 -1.97
C MET A 103 -3.63 -36.99 -1.33
N THR A 104 -3.61 -36.43 -0.13
CA THR A 104 -4.83 -35.92 0.51
C THR A 104 -4.58 -34.45 0.86
N THR A 105 -5.30 -33.55 0.21
CA THR A 105 -5.24 -32.10 0.45
C THR A 105 -6.26 -31.74 1.52
N THR A 106 -5.79 -31.17 2.63
CA THR A 106 -6.68 -30.60 3.66
C THR A 106 -6.54 -29.09 3.63
N THR A 107 -7.61 -28.40 3.20
CA THR A 107 -7.66 -26.94 3.14
C THR A 107 -8.16 -26.41 4.49
N THR A 108 -7.34 -25.67 5.20
CA THR A 108 -7.77 -25.01 6.45
C THR A 108 -7.89 -23.51 6.19
N THR A 109 -9.12 -22.99 6.15
CA THR A 109 -9.38 -21.56 5.97
C THR A 109 -9.43 -20.87 7.33
N LYS A 110 -8.46 -20.00 7.60
CA LYS A 110 -8.54 -19.08 8.74
C LYS A 110 -9.09 -17.75 8.23
N ALA A 111 -10.37 -17.49 8.47
CA ALA A 111 -10.98 -16.21 8.15
C ALA A 111 -10.39 -15.12 9.07
N SER A 112 -9.55 -14.25 8.51
CA SER A 112 -9.18 -12.98 9.12
C SER A 112 -9.79 -11.86 8.29
N THR A 113 -10.95 -11.37 8.71
CA THR A 113 -11.58 -10.20 8.11
C THR A 113 -10.93 -8.94 8.68
N GLN A 114 -9.78 -8.53 8.13
CA GLN A 114 -9.42 -7.10 8.20
C GLN A 114 -10.10 -6.41 7.02
N GLN A 115 -11.32 -5.96 7.26
CA GLN A 115 -12.05 -5.10 6.33
C GLN A 115 -11.33 -3.74 6.30
N LEU A 116 -10.70 -3.42 5.16
CA LEU A 116 -10.27 -2.05 4.90
C LEU A 116 -11.54 -1.19 4.83
N ALA A 117 -11.81 -0.43 5.89
CA ALA A 117 -12.89 0.53 5.93
C ALA A 117 -12.51 1.71 5.01
N ILE A 118 -12.76 1.58 3.71
CA ILE A 118 -12.70 2.74 2.82
C ILE A 118 -13.85 3.65 3.27
N PRO A 119 -13.56 4.90 3.69
CA PRO A 119 -14.62 5.82 4.08
C PRO A 119 -15.53 6.01 2.87
N ASN A 120 -16.80 5.62 3.00
CA ASN A 120 -17.80 5.89 1.98
C ASN A 120 -18.17 7.37 2.10
N ILE A 121 -17.39 8.25 1.47
CA ILE A 121 -17.64 9.68 1.42
C ILE A 121 -18.62 9.92 0.27
N PRO A 122 -19.86 10.36 0.55
CA PRO A 122 -20.82 10.69 -0.51
C PRO A 122 -20.25 11.72 -1.48
N VAL A 123 -20.62 11.62 -2.76
CA VAL A 123 -20.19 12.59 -3.80
C VAL A 123 -20.58 14.04 -3.49
N ASN A 124 -21.58 14.23 -2.62
CA ASN A 124 -22.07 15.51 -2.15
C ASN A 124 -21.72 15.78 -0.67
N ALA A 125 -20.77 15.02 -0.10
CA ALA A 125 -20.31 15.24 1.26
C ALA A 125 -19.83 16.68 1.42
N GLN A 126 -20.37 17.35 2.43
CA GLN A 126 -19.93 18.69 2.82
C GLN A 126 -19.08 18.55 4.07
N TRP A 127 -17.87 19.11 4.04
CA TRP A 127 -17.05 19.20 5.23
C TRP A 127 -17.67 20.19 6.21
N SER A 128 -17.65 19.87 7.50
CA SER A 128 -17.93 20.85 8.53
C SER A 128 -17.01 22.05 8.32
N GLN A 129 -17.61 23.22 8.12
CA GLN A 129 -16.84 24.47 7.94
C GLN A 129 -16.14 24.89 9.24
N ASN A 130 -16.60 24.37 10.38
CA ASN A 130 -15.97 24.56 11.67
C ASN A 130 -15.09 23.34 11.98
N GLY A 131 -13.77 23.51 11.86
CA GLY A 131 -12.79 22.51 12.28
C GLY A 131 -12.65 22.48 13.80
N THR A 132 -12.28 21.32 14.35
CA THR A 132 -11.93 21.15 15.76
C THR A 132 -10.44 20.90 15.91
N ILE A 133 -9.81 21.52 16.89
CA ILE A 133 -8.40 21.24 17.21
C ILE A 133 -8.32 19.90 17.94
N VAL A 134 -7.54 18.98 17.37
CA VAL A 134 -7.35 17.61 17.91
C VAL A 134 -5.94 17.37 18.46
N ALA A 135 -5.00 18.28 18.20
CA ALA A 135 -3.64 18.28 18.74
C ALA A 135 -3.08 19.72 18.74
N GLY A 136 -2.24 20.05 19.71
CA GLY A 136 -1.67 21.40 19.85
C GLY A 136 -2.69 22.44 20.33
N GLY A 137 -2.75 23.60 19.66
CA GLY A 137 -3.70 24.67 19.97
C GLY A 137 -3.27 25.66 21.05
N ASN A 138 -2.07 25.50 21.63
CA ASN A 138 -1.56 26.36 22.71
C ASN A 138 -0.37 27.24 22.25
N ALA A 139 -0.48 27.79 21.04
CA ALA A 139 0.60 28.48 20.33
C ALA A 139 1.80 27.57 19.99
N GLU A 140 2.74 28.15 19.24
CA GLU A 140 4.00 27.52 18.90
C GLU A 140 4.87 27.32 20.15
N GLY A 141 5.51 26.16 20.26
CA GLY A 141 6.47 25.89 21.32
C GLY A 141 6.82 24.42 21.47
N ASN A 142 7.57 24.11 22.52
CA ASN A 142 8.11 22.77 22.78
C ASN A 142 7.47 22.05 23.98
N ALA A 143 6.48 22.65 24.64
CA ALA A 143 5.71 21.98 25.67
C ALA A 143 4.92 20.79 25.09
N THR A 144 4.45 19.88 25.94
CA THR A 144 3.68 18.70 25.49
C THR A 144 2.26 19.04 25.05
N ASN A 145 1.76 20.24 25.32
CA ASN A 145 0.50 20.76 24.80
C ASN A 145 0.69 21.69 23.58
N GLN A 146 1.92 21.85 23.09
CA GLN A 146 2.30 22.72 21.98
C GLN A 146 2.91 21.91 20.84
N LEU A 147 2.88 22.48 19.64
CA LEU A 147 3.52 21.94 18.45
C LEU A 147 4.41 23.03 17.83
N PHE A 148 5.49 22.63 17.14
CA PHE A 148 6.33 23.56 16.36
C PHE A 148 6.64 22.97 14.99
N TYR A 149 6.07 23.59 13.94
CA TYR A 149 6.08 23.11 12.55
C TYR A 149 5.83 21.59 12.43
N PRO A 150 4.61 21.12 12.72
CA PRO A 150 4.23 19.76 12.39
C PRO A 150 4.22 19.57 10.87
N HIS A 151 4.84 18.50 10.36
CA HIS A 151 4.91 18.20 8.92
C HIS A 151 4.09 16.97 8.56
N GLY A 152 4.43 15.82 9.13
CA GLY A 152 3.80 14.54 8.84
C GLY A 152 2.75 14.17 9.88
N LEU A 153 1.75 13.43 9.41
CA LEU A 153 0.58 13.04 10.17
C LEU A 153 0.19 11.61 9.84
N PHE A 154 0.03 10.79 10.86
CA PHE A 154 -0.55 9.46 10.74
C PHE A 154 -1.72 9.31 11.70
N VAL A 155 -2.85 8.82 11.21
CA VAL A 155 -4.02 8.53 12.04
C VAL A 155 -4.14 7.01 12.20
N TYR A 156 -4.22 6.58 13.45
CA TYR A 156 -4.45 5.20 13.82
C TYR A 156 -5.92 5.07 14.27
N ASP A 157 -6.76 4.64 13.33
CA ASP A 157 -8.23 4.68 13.46
C ASP A 157 -8.76 3.85 14.64
N ASP A 158 -8.12 2.72 14.96
CA ASP A 158 -8.64 1.76 15.94
C ASP A 158 -8.68 2.32 17.38
N ASP A 159 -7.82 3.29 17.71
CA ASP A 159 -7.74 3.87 19.05
C ASP A 159 -7.87 5.41 19.06
N GLN A 160 -8.29 6.00 17.93
CA GLN A 160 -8.42 7.44 17.74
C GLN A 160 -7.13 8.20 18.10
N THR A 161 -5.99 7.63 17.77
CA THR A 161 -4.68 8.24 17.98
C THR A 161 -4.20 8.91 16.72
N ILE A 162 -3.63 10.09 16.91
CA ILE A 162 -2.94 10.87 15.90
C ILE A 162 -1.46 10.89 16.27
N VAL A 163 -0.61 10.66 15.28
CA VAL A 163 0.84 10.70 15.41
C VAL A 163 1.36 11.79 14.49
N ILE A 164 2.20 12.67 15.02
CA ILE A 164 2.64 13.89 14.36
C ILE A 164 4.16 13.93 14.40
N SER A 165 4.81 14.09 13.25
CA SER A 165 6.22 14.48 13.20
C SER A 165 6.32 15.99 13.33
N GLU A 166 7.06 16.45 14.35
CA GLU A 166 7.34 17.87 14.56
C GLU A 166 8.73 18.18 14.06
N PHE A 167 8.76 18.89 12.94
CA PHE A 167 9.98 19.17 12.19
C PHE A 167 10.96 19.97 13.04
N TRP A 168 10.55 21.12 13.59
CA TRP A 168 11.45 21.99 14.37
C TRP A 168 11.60 21.59 15.85
N ASN A 169 10.72 20.75 16.39
CA ASN A 169 10.93 20.18 17.74
C ASN A 169 11.76 18.87 17.71
N HIS A 170 12.17 18.39 16.53
CA HIS A 170 13.01 17.20 16.37
C HIS A 170 12.45 15.97 17.10
N ARG A 171 11.13 15.79 17.05
CA ARG A 171 10.42 14.75 17.80
C ARG A 171 9.20 14.28 17.03
N VAL A 172 8.67 13.14 17.47
CA VAL A 172 7.37 12.63 17.05
C VAL A 172 6.49 12.54 18.28
N MET A 173 5.29 13.10 18.18
CA MET A 173 4.29 13.11 19.24
C MET A 173 3.07 12.28 18.89
N GLN A 174 2.52 11.65 19.91
CA GLN A 174 1.27 10.93 19.88
C GLN A 174 0.22 11.70 20.67
N TRP A 175 -0.98 11.85 20.10
CA TRP A 175 -2.13 12.50 20.70
C TRP A 175 -3.34 11.59 20.56
N LYS A 176 -4.13 11.36 21.62
CA LYS A 176 -5.46 10.78 21.43
C LYS A 176 -6.46 11.91 21.23
N ILE A 177 -7.49 11.67 20.43
CA ILE A 177 -8.59 12.61 20.28
C ILE A 177 -9.17 12.91 21.68
N GLY A 178 -9.19 14.19 22.05
CA GLY A 178 -9.64 14.67 23.36
C GLY A 178 -8.53 14.90 24.39
N ASP A 179 -7.29 14.46 24.13
CA ASP A 179 -6.15 14.77 25.00
C ASP A 179 -5.77 16.25 24.91
N THR A 180 -5.37 16.82 26.04
CA THR A 180 -4.85 18.21 26.12
C THR A 180 -3.33 18.28 26.01
N HIS A 181 -2.65 17.14 26.12
CA HIS A 181 -1.19 17.02 26.03
C HIS A 181 -0.85 15.77 25.23
N GLY A 182 0.08 15.89 24.29
CA GLY A 182 0.64 14.76 23.59
C GLY A 182 1.77 14.07 24.38
N LYS A 183 2.10 12.87 23.92
CA LYS A 183 3.21 12.06 24.42
C LYS A 183 4.31 11.98 23.38
N ILE A 184 5.55 12.27 23.77
CA ILE A 184 6.71 12.06 22.91
C ILE A 184 6.93 10.55 22.75
N ILE A 185 6.93 10.06 21.52
CA ILE A 185 7.12 8.64 21.19
C ILE A 185 8.45 8.38 20.46
N ALA A 186 9.00 9.38 19.77
CA ALA A 186 10.32 9.32 19.15
C ALA A 186 11.06 10.66 19.23
N GLY A 187 12.39 10.61 19.30
CA GLY A 187 13.24 11.80 19.46
C GLY A 187 13.04 12.52 20.80
N GLY A 188 12.99 13.85 20.77
CA GLY A 188 12.74 14.68 21.97
C GLY A 188 13.94 14.80 22.92
N LYS A 189 15.14 14.47 22.46
CA LYS A 189 16.42 14.63 23.18
C LYS A 189 17.33 15.67 22.51
N GLY A 190 16.70 16.68 21.93
CA GLY A 190 17.35 17.65 21.04
C GLY A 190 17.69 17.03 19.68
N GLU A 191 18.11 17.90 18.76
CA GLU A 191 18.58 17.50 17.44
C GLU A 191 19.85 16.65 17.53
N GLY A 192 19.97 15.70 16.59
CA GLY A 192 21.19 14.92 16.43
C GLY A 192 20.95 13.61 15.71
N ASN A 193 22.04 12.86 15.52
CA ASN A 193 22.08 11.64 14.71
C ASN A 193 22.15 10.34 15.54
N ARG A 194 22.11 10.43 16.88
CA ARG A 194 22.03 9.23 17.72
C ARG A 194 20.70 8.51 17.47
N LEU A 195 20.65 7.23 17.82
CA LEU A 195 19.43 6.43 17.66
C LEU A 195 18.31 6.81 18.64
N ASP A 196 18.60 7.62 19.65
CA ASP A 196 17.61 8.20 20.56
C ASP A 196 17.30 9.67 20.25
N GLN A 197 17.79 10.19 19.11
CA GLN A 197 17.55 11.53 18.61
C GLN A 197 16.98 11.48 17.18
N LEU A 198 16.38 12.59 16.76
CA LEU A 198 15.95 12.84 15.39
C LEU A 198 16.50 14.21 14.96
N TYR A 199 16.52 14.48 13.67
CA TYR A 199 16.89 15.77 13.12
C TYR A 199 15.96 16.14 11.96
N LEU A 200 15.03 17.07 12.22
CA LEU A 200 14.00 17.54 11.30
C LEU A 200 13.18 16.37 10.71
N PRO A 201 12.50 15.56 11.53
CA PRO A 201 11.70 14.46 11.01
C PRO A 201 10.54 15.01 10.17
N SER A 202 10.44 14.57 8.91
CA SER A 202 9.44 15.08 7.97
C SER A 202 8.15 14.27 8.00
N ASP A 203 8.23 12.96 8.23
CA ASP A 203 7.05 12.10 8.19
C ASP A 203 7.14 10.88 9.11
N VAL A 204 5.99 10.27 9.40
CA VAL A 204 5.85 9.12 10.28
C VAL A 204 4.70 8.21 9.85
N LEU A 205 4.93 6.90 9.95
CA LEU A 205 3.90 5.87 9.78
C LEU A 205 3.88 4.93 10.98
N PHE A 206 2.81 4.15 11.13
CA PHE A 206 2.77 3.05 12.07
C PHE A 206 2.60 1.71 11.34
N ASP A 207 3.55 0.79 11.54
CA ASP A 207 3.45 -0.59 11.07
C ASP A 207 2.78 -1.45 12.15
N LYS A 208 1.49 -1.77 11.95
CA LYS A 208 0.72 -2.60 12.89
C LYS A 208 1.32 -4.01 13.05
N GLN A 209 1.98 -4.55 12.04
CA GLN A 209 2.51 -5.92 12.09
C GLN A 209 3.74 -6.02 13.01
N THR A 210 4.57 -4.97 13.04
CA THR A 210 5.77 -4.90 13.89
C THR A 210 5.58 -4.04 15.14
N ASP A 211 4.39 -3.46 15.32
CA ASP A 211 4.03 -2.58 16.44
C ASP A 211 5.06 -1.45 16.64
N SER A 212 5.44 -0.84 15.52
CA SER A 212 6.56 0.09 15.43
C SER A 212 6.23 1.28 14.54
N PHE A 213 6.76 2.44 14.91
CA PHE A 213 6.72 3.65 14.11
C PHE A 213 7.86 3.65 13.10
N ILE A 214 7.58 4.00 11.85
CA ILE A 214 8.60 4.23 10.82
C ILE A 214 8.69 5.74 10.67
N VAL A 215 9.84 6.31 11.00
CA VAL A 215 10.05 7.76 11.00
C VAL A 215 11.04 8.10 9.90
N CYS A 216 10.65 9.06 9.07
CA CYS A 216 11.56 9.70 8.15
C CYS A 216 12.37 10.76 8.91
N ASP A 217 13.67 10.50 9.07
CA ASP A 217 14.62 11.36 9.76
C ASP A 217 15.43 12.15 8.73
N TYR A 218 14.72 13.09 8.07
CA TYR A 218 15.10 13.74 6.81
C TYR A 218 16.53 14.30 6.83
N ASN A 219 16.90 15.10 7.85
CA ASN A 219 18.20 15.75 7.83
C ASN A 219 19.35 14.81 8.21
N ASN A 220 19.05 13.71 8.90
CA ASN A 220 19.98 12.60 9.10
C ASN A 220 20.05 11.65 7.88
N SER A 221 19.28 11.91 6.81
CA SER A 221 19.24 11.12 5.57
C SER A 221 19.04 9.62 5.80
N ARG A 222 18.08 9.30 6.68
CA ARG A 222 17.78 7.93 7.08
C ARG A 222 16.30 7.75 7.41
N ILE A 223 15.87 6.50 7.40
CA ILE A 223 14.60 6.05 7.97
C ILE A 223 14.92 5.20 9.20
N VAL A 224 14.22 5.45 10.29
CA VAL A 224 14.39 4.72 11.56
C VAL A 224 13.08 4.07 12.00
N LEU A 225 13.20 2.88 12.57
CA LEU A 225 12.08 2.14 13.17
C LEU A 225 12.10 2.37 14.69
N TRP A 226 10.98 2.76 15.27
CA TRP A 226 10.82 3.01 16.71
C TRP A 226 9.74 2.08 17.28
N PRO A 227 10.12 1.04 18.06
CA PRO A 227 9.15 0.14 18.67
C PRO A 227 8.27 0.88 19.69
N ARG A 228 6.95 0.63 19.65
CA ARG A 228 5.99 1.27 20.55
C ARG A 228 6.08 0.77 22.00
N HIS A 229 6.34 -0.53 22.20
CA HIS A 229 6.24 -1.17 23.53
C HIS A 229 7.51 -1.85 24.05
N ASN A 230 8.63 -1.82 23.34
CA ASN A 230 9.86 -2.52 23.80
C ASN A 230 10.61 -1.81 24.94
N GLY A 231 10.06 -0.73 25.53
CA GLY A 231 10.73 0.08 26.56
C GLY A 231 12.00 0.82 26.08
N THR A 232 12.46 0.51 24.87
CA THR A 232 13.59 1.15 24.20
C THR A 232 13.17 2.53 23.70
N ARG A 233 13.68 3.60 24.33
CA ARG A 233 13.55 4.99 23.82
C ARG A 233 14.58 5.31 22.73
N ARG A 234 14.90 4.33 21.90
CA ARG A 234 15.82 4.45 20.78
C ARG A 234 15.24 3.70 19.59
N GLY A 235 15.40 4.28 18.41
CA GLY A 235 15.10 3.62 17.17
C GLY A 235 16.17 2.61 16.76
N THR A 236 15.85 1.85 15.74
CA THR A 236 16.80 1.05 14.97
C THR A 236 16.85 1.58 13.56
N PHE A 237 18.01 1.42 12.95
CA PHE A 237 18.21 1.77 11.56
C PHE A 237 17.31 0.93 10.62
N LEU A 238 16.71 1.55 9.60
CA LEU A 238 15.92 0.86 8.57
C LEU A 238 16.51 1.06 7.16
N ILE A 239 16.68 2.30 6.70
CA ILE A 239 17.23 2.66 5.38
C ILE A 239 18.16 3.88 5.55
N ASN A 240 19.31 3.92 4.85
CA ASN A 240 20.27 5.04 4.84
C ASN A 240 20.36 5.66 3.45
N ASN A 241 21.06 6.79 3.38
CA ASN A 241 21.35 7.49 2.13
C ASN A 241 20.07 7.80 1.35
N ILE A 242 19.04 8.20 2.10
CA ILE A 242 17.73 8.55 1.58
C ILE A 242 17.31 9.86 2.23
N THR A 243 17.08 10.89 1.43
CA THR A 243 16.58 12.17 1.93
C THR A 243 15.06 12.12 1.85
N CYS A 244 14.46 11.29 2.71
CA CYS A 244 13.03 11.01 2.66
C CYS A 244 12.20 12.27 2.98
N TRP A 245 11.05 12.43 2.34
CA TRP A 245 10.10 13.50 2.68
C TRP A 245 8.73 12.96 3.07
N GLY A 246 8.15 12.11 2.22
CA GLY A 246 6.88 11.43 2.44
C GLY A 246 7.08 9.92 2.52
N LEU A 247 6.30 9.29 3.39
CA LEU A 247 6.23 7.86 3.58
C LEU A 247 4.79 7.39 3.34
N VAL A 248 4.63 6.22 2.74
CA VAL A 248 3.33 5.51 2.76
C VAL A 248 3.56 4.01 2.67
N MET A 249 2.70 3.23 3.30
CA MET A 249 2.76 1.77 3.26
C MET A 249 1.48 1.20 2.68
N ASP A 250 1.60 0.25 1.76
CA ASP A 250 0.44 -0.46 1.22
C ASP A 250 0.03 -1.66 2.09
N HIS A 251 -1.09 -2.28 1.74
CA HIS A 251 -1.61 -3.46 2.43
C HIS A 251 -0.74 -4.73 2.27
N GLN A 252 0.22 -4.76 1.34
CA GLN A 252 1.23 -5.81 1.23
C GLN A 252 2.51 -5.51 2.02
N ARG A 253 2.54 -4.40 2.77
CA ARG A 253 3.71 -3.91 3.50
C ARG A 253 4.90 -3.59 2.60
N HIS A 254 4.63 -3.07 1.41
CA HIS A 254 5.61 -2.31 0.67
C HIS A 254 5.67 -0.88 1.24
N LEU A 255 6.87 -0.45 1.61
CA LEU A 255 7.15 0.92 2.02
C LEU A 255 7.51 1.75 0.79
N TYR A 256 6.75 2.80 0.53
CA TYR A 256 7.03 3.79 -0.49
C TYR A 256 7.63 5.02 0.18
N VAL A 257 8.68 5.55 -0.42
CA VAL A 257 9.42 6.70 0.11
C VAL A 257 9.69 7.66 -1.03
N SER A 258 9.30 8.94 -0.86
CA SER A 258 9.79 10.01 -1.73
C SER A 258 11.16 10.47 -1.25
N ASP A 259 12.17 10.37 -2.10
CA ASP A 259 13.51 10.92 -1.89
C ASP A 259 13.56 12.32 -2.50
N TYR A 260 13.60 13.33 -1.64
CA TYR A 260 13.62 14.73 -2.01
C TYR A 260 14.80 15.08 -2.90
N LYS A 261 16.02 14.60 -2.58
CA LYS A 261 17.23 14.99 -3.31
C LYS A 261 17.40 14.26 -4.62
N LYS A 262 16.91 13.02 -4.69
CA LYS A 262 16.98 12.19 -5.91
C LYS A 262 15.74 12.30 -6.77
N HIS A 263 14.74 13.05 -6.29
CA HIS A 263 13.52 13.35 -7.01
C HIS A 263 12.75 12.11 -7.49
N GLU A 264 12.81 11.06 -6.70
CA GLU A 264 12.25 9.76 -7.04
C GLU A 264 11.38 9.26 -5.91
N VAL A 265 10.42 8.42 -6.26
CA VAL A 265 9.72 7.58 -5.29
C VAL A 265 10.18 6.15 -5.49
N ARG A 266 10.60 5.52 -4.38
CA ARG A 266 11.02 4.12 -4.37
C ARG A 266 10.13 3.28 -3.48
N ARG A 267 9.90 2.04 -3.91
CA ARG A 267 9.19 1.00 -3.18
C ARG A 267 10.17 -0.02 -2.61
N TYR A 268 10.04 -0.32 -1.31
CA TYR A 268 10.88 -1.24 -0.55
C TYR A 268 10.02 -2.36 0.06
N GLN A 269 10.59 -3.57 0.17
CA GLN A 269 9.95 -4.68 0.86
C GLN A 269 10.51 -4.80 2.28
N LEU A 270 9.68 -4.55 3.30
CA LEU A 270 10.12 -4.54 4.71
C LEU A 270 10.70 -5.87 5.21
N GLU A 271 10.26 -7.00 4.66
CA GLU A 271 10.76 -8.35 4.99
C GLU A 271 11.67 -8.94 3.89
N GLY A 272 12.23 -8.08 3.03
CA GLY A 272 13.05 -8.49 1.89
C GLY A 272 14.25 -7.56 1.66
N ASN A 273 14.50 -7.22 0.40
CA ASN A 273 15.61 -6.35 0.03
C ASN A 273 15.30 -4.88 0.35
N MET A 274 15.74 -4.43 1.53
CA MET A 274 15.65 -3.03 1.96
C MET A 274 16.79 -2.15 1.43
N LYS A 275 17.78 -2.72 0.73
CA LYS A 275 18.95 -1.98 0.24
C LYS A 275 18.69 -1.29 -1.10
N ASN A 276 17.94 -1.96 -1.99
CA ASN A 276 17.66 -1.46 -3.33
C ASN A 276 16.14 -1.40 -3.56
N GLY A 277 15.54 -0.25 -3.27
CA GLY A 277 14.14 0.00 -3.59
C GLY A 277 13.90 0.03 -5.10
N THR A 278 12.73 -0.41 -5.54
CA THR A 278 12.28 -0.34 -6.94
C THR A 278 11.84 1.09 -7.24
N LEU A 279 12.36 1.72 -8.29
CA LEU A 279 11.87 3.02 -8.77
C LEU A 279 10.42 2.88 -9.24
N VAL A 280 9.51 3.67 -8.68
CA VAL A 280 8.07 3.66 -9.04
C VAL A 280 7.61 4.94 -9.73
N ALA A 281 8.29 6.06 -9.49
CA ALA A 281 7.99 7.35 -10.11
C ALA A 281 9.19 8.29 -9.99
N GLY A 282 9.25 9.29 -10.87
CA GLY A 282 10.33 10.28 -10.92
C GLY A 282 11.43 9.89 -11.91
N GLU A 283 12.18 10.89 -12.35
CA GLU A 283 13.29 10.76 -13.27
C GLU A 283 14.58 10.91 -12.48
N ASN A 284 15.52 9.98 -12.66
CA ASN A 284 16.82 9.98 -11.98
C ASN A 284 17.74 11.06 -12.59
N GLU A 285 17.24 12.28 -12.69
CA GLU A 285 17.97 13.43 -13.19
C GLU A 285 18.65 14.10 -12.00
N GLN A 286 19.99 14.05 -12.00
CA GLN A 286 20.79 14.91 -11.15
C GLN A 286 20.62 16.34 -11.66
N VAL A 287 19.55 17.01 -11.22
CA VAL A 287 19.41 18.43 -11.47
C VAL A 287 20.42 19.12 -10.55
N ASN A 288 21.51 19.59 -11.15
CA ASN A 288 22.45 20.49 -10.50
C ASN A 288 21.78 21.85 -10.38
N ASP A 289 20.81 22.00 -9.47
CA ASP A 289 20.23 23.31 -9.24
C ASP A 289 20.05 23.60 -7.75
N PHE A 290 20.67 24.70 -7.34
CA PHE A 290 20.58 25.29 -6.01
C PHE A 290 19.24 26.01 -5.81
N ASP A 291 18.36 26.04 -6.82
CA ASP A 291 16.99 26.55 -6.77
C ASP A 291 15.91 25.44 -6.57
N ALA A 292 16.31 24.23 -6.15
CA ALA A 292 15.42 23.09 -5.90
C ALA A 292 14.51 23.22 -4.65
N GLY A 293 13.97 24.40 -4.36
CA GLY A 293 13.17 24.70 -3.16
C GLY A 293 11.77 24.08 -3.10
N ASP A 294 11.28 23.41 -4.16
CA ASP A 294 9.84 23.20 -4.34
C ASP A 294 9.40 21.75 -4.64
N TRP A 295 10.21 20.72 -4.36
CA TRP A 295 9.83 19.31 -4.61
C TRP A 295 9.43 18.58 -3.33
N PHE A 296 8.42 19.08 -2.63
CA PHE A 296 7.83 18.38 -1.48
C PHE A 296 6.75 17.40 -1.93
N TYR A 297 7.14 16.14 -2.07
CA TYR A 297 6.23 15.08 -2.49
C TYR A 297 5.62 14.38 -1.27
N TYR A 298 4.39 14.75 -0.92
CA TYR A 298 3.51 13.82 -0.23
C TYR A 298 3.04 12.77 -1.21
N ILE A 299 3.03 11.54 -0.73
CA ILE A 299 2.72 10.37 -1.53
C ILE A 299 1.55 9.63 -0.92
N PHE A 300 0.68 9.13 -1.78
CA PHE A 300 -0.41 8.25 -1.40
C PHE A 300 -0.40 7.04 -2.31
N VAL A 301 -0.72 5.86 -1.78
CA VAL A 301 -0.77 4.62 -2.54
C VAL A 301 -2.14 4.00 -2.38
N ASP A 302 -2.79 3.70 -3.51
CA ASP A 302 -4.09 3.03 -3.51
C ASP A 302 -3.96 1.51 -3.38
N ARG A 303 -5.12 0.83 -3.27
CA ARG A 303 -5.22 -0.63 -3.19
C ARG A 303 -4.69 -1.38 -4.42
N TYR A 304 -4.46 -0.69 -5.53
CA TYR A 304 -3.92 -1.26 -6.76
C TYR A 304 -2.42 -0.93 -6.93
N GLN A 305 -1.79 -0.41 -5.87
CA GLN A 305 -0.39 0.03 -5.88
C GLN A 305 -0.12 1.17 -6.87
N ALA A 306 -1.15 1.94 -7.24
CA ALA A 306 -0.94 3.18 -7.97
C ALA A 306 -0.49 4.26 -6.98
N VAL A 307 0.57 4.98 -7.35
CA VAL A 307 1.19 6.03 -6.54
C VAL A 307 0.67 7.38 -7.00
N TYR A 308 0.18 8.17 -6.06
CA TYR A 308 -0.25 9.55 -6.27
C TYR A 308 0.78 10.46 -5.63
N ILE A 309 1.28 11.43 -6.39
CA ILE A 309 2.32 12.35 -5.96
C ILE A 309 1.79 13.76 -6.09
N SER A 310 1.72 14.49 -4.98
CA SER A 310 1.44 15.93 -5.01
C SER A 310 2.71 16.68 -5.39
N ASN A 311 2.71 17.37 -6.52
CA ASN A 311 3.81 18.20 -6.95
C ASN A 311 3.48 19.67 -6.65
N THR A 312 4.19 20.23 -5.68
CA THR A 312 4.05 21.63 -5.27
C THR A 312 4.50 22.61 -6.35
N PHE A 313 5.55 22.27 -7.10
CA PHE A 313 6.10 23.10 -8.18
C PHE A 313 5.18 23.15 -9.42
N ASN A 314 4.63 22.02 -9.83
CA ASN A 314 3.74 21.92 -11.00
C ASN A 314 2.26 22.16 -10.65
N HIS A 315 1.96 22.47 -9.39
CA HIS A 315 0.60 22.67 -8.89
C HIS A 315 -0.35 21.53 -9.29
N SER A 316 0.13 20.28 -9.23
CA SER A 316 -0.57 19.12 -9.78
C SER A 316 -0.47 17.89 -8.88
N VAL A 317 -1.36 16.93 -9.14
CA VAL A 317 -1.26 15.57 -8.59
C VAL A 317 -1.09 14.63 -9.76
N THR A 318 0.00 13.87 -9.75
CA THR A 318 0.31 12.89 -10.80
C THR A 318 0.13 11.48 -10.26
N LYS A 319 -0.63 10.66 -10.99
CA LYS A 319 -0.86 9.25 -10.73
C LYS A 319 0.08 8.39 -11.58
N TRP A 320 0.81 7.50 -10.94
CA TRP A 320 1.63 6.47 -11.56
C TRP A 320 1.00 5.10 -11.29
N ASN A 321 0.52 4.42 -12.33
CA ASN A 321 0.03 3.05 -12.18
C ASN A 321 1.18 2.09 -11.86
N ASN A 322 0.89 0.96 -11.22
CA ASN A 322 1.91 -0.03 -10.88
C ASN A 322 2.68 -0.50 -12.15
N GLY A 323 4.00 -0.32 -12.15
CA GLY A 323 4.87 -0.66 -13.28
C GLY A 323 4.83 0.32 -14.47
N ALA A 324 4.10 1.43 -14.36
CA ALA A 324 4.05 2.45 -15.40
C ALA A 324 5.42 3.12 -15.61
N LYS A 325 5.64 3.61 -16.84
CA LYS A 325 6.84 4.38 -17.21
C LYS A 325 6.61 5.88 -17.23
N GLU A 326 5.36 6.30 -17.23
CA GLU A 326 4.94 7.70 -17.22
C GLU A 326 3.78 7.89 -16.25
N GLY A 327 3.68 9.10 -15.71
CA GLY A 327 2.60 9.52 -14.82
C GLY A 327 1.49 10.24 -15.57
N ILE A 328 0.26 10.16 -15.04
CA ILE A 328 -0.93 10.84 -15.57
C ILE A 328 -1.34 11.91 -14.57
N ILE A 329 -1.47 13.17 -15.01
CA ILE A 329 -2.01 14.24 -14.16
C ILE A 329 -3.49 13.97 -13.90
N VAL A 330 -3.87 13.85 -12.63
CA VAL A 330 -5.24 13.54 -12.20
C VAL A 330 -5.92 14.71 -11.48
N ALA A 331 -5.17 15.73 -11.09
CA ALA A 331 -5.68 17.00 -10.56
C ALA A 331 -4.68 18.13 -10.77
N GLY A 332 -5.16 19.37 -10.90
CA GLY A 332 -4.32 20.57 -11.04
C GLY A 332 -3.66 20.71 -12.42
N GLY A 333 -2.49 21.36 -12.47
CA GLY A 333 -1.67 21.55 -13.68
C GLY A 333 -2.03 22.78 -14.54
N GLN A 334 -2.74 23.75 -13.96
CA GLN A 334 -3.10 25.03 -14.61
C GLN A 334 -2.72 26.23 -13.74
N GLY A 335 -1.83 26.02 -12.76
CA GLY A 335 -1.44 27.00 -11.75
C GLY A 335 -0.38 27.97 -12.24
#